data_AF-A0A269Z4Z5-F1
#
_entry.id   AF-A0A269Z4Z5-F1
#
_cell.length_a   1.000
_cell.length_b   1.000
_cell.length_c   1.000
_cell.angle_alpha   90.00
_cell.angle_beta   90.00
_cell.angle_gamma   90.00
#
_symmetry.space_group_name_H-M   'P 1'
#
loop_
_entity.id
_entity.type
_entity.pdbx_description
1 polymer ?
#
loop_
_entity_poly.entity_id
_entity_poly.type
_entity_poly.pdbx_seq_one_letter_code
_entity_poly.pdbx_strand_id
1 'polypeptide(L)'
;YPIALAPGMGLNAFFAFTVVLTMGIPWKVGLTGVLFSGIFFAILTVTGLREIIINAIPYQMKMAVSAGIGLFITFVGLQSSGIIVKNDSTLVTLGHLTKAPVL
;
A
#
# COMPACT_ATOMS: atom_id res chain seq x y z
N TYR A 1 -7.25 11.35 -25.16
CA TYR A 1 -6.82 11.70 -23.80
C TYR A 1 -6.06 10.51 -23.25
N PRO A 2 -4.74 10.58 -22.97
CA PRO A 2 -3.98 9.39 -22.62
C PRO A 2 -4.39 8.98 -21.20
N ILE A 3 -5.13 7.88 -21.09
CA ILE A 3 -5.41 7.26 -19.79
C ILE A 3 -4.19 6.42 -19.45
N ALA A 4 -3.28 6.97 -18.66
CA ALA A 4 -2.18 6.22 -18.06
C ALA A 4 -2.72 5.46 -16.85
N LEU A 5 -2.89 4.15 -16.99
CA LEU A 5 -3.32 3.27 -15.90
C LEU A 5 -2.07 2.64 -15.29
N ALA A 6 -1.50 3.32 -14.29
CA ALA A 6 -0.38 2.80 -13.54
C ALA A 6 -0.89 1.73 -12.55
N PRO A 7 -0.15 0.61 -12.36
CA PRO A 7 -0.48 -0.34 -11.31
C PRO A 7 -0.40 0.37 -9.95
N GLY A 8 -1.42 0.18 -9.11
CA GLY A 8 -1.48 0.77 -7.78
C GLY A 8 -0.46 0.15 -6.83
N MET A 9 0.82 0.48 -7.01
CA MET A 9 1.95 -0.12 -6.27
C MET A 9 1.80 0.02 -4.75
N GLY A 10 1.17 1.09 -4.26
CA GLY A 10 0.89 1.26 -2.84
C GLY A 10 -0.19 0.35 -2.28
N LEU A 11 -1.21 0.04 -3.06
CA LEU A 11 -2.23 -0.94 -2.69
C LEU A 11 -1.62 -2.35 -2.69
N ASN A 12 -0.69 -2.64 -3.60
CA ASN A 12 0.04 -3.91 -3.64
C ASN A 12 0.96 -4.08 -2.41
N ALA A 13 1.65 -3.02 -1.99
CA ALA A 13 2.46 -3.03 -0.78
C ALA A 13 1.58 -3.23 0.47
N PHE A 14 0.48 -2.49 0.60
CA PHE A 14 -0.48 -2.70 1.69
C PHE A 14 -1.01 -4.14 1.72
N PHE A 15 -1.35 -4.70 0.57
CA PHE A 15 -1.81 -6.08 0.46
C PHE A 15 -0.74 -7.07 0.96
N ALA A 16 0.50 -6.97 0.48
CA ALA A 16 1.55 -7.91 0.85
C ALA A 16 1.95 -7.79 2.33
N PHE A 17 2.21 -6.57 2.81
CA PHE A 17 2.76 -6.34 4.14
C PHE A 17 1.69 -6.33 5.25
N THR A 18 0.52 -5.77 4.99
CA THR A 18 -0.55 -5.72 5.98
C THR A 18 -1.44 -6.95 5.90
N VAL A 19 -2.04 -7.23 4.74
CA VAL A 19 -3.07 -8.27 4.63
C VAL A 19 -2.46 -9.67 4.71
N VAL A 20 -1.38 -9.93 3.98
CA VAL A 20 -0.76 -11.26 3.95
C VAL A 20 0.17 -11.49 5.13
N LEU A 21 1.11 -10.56 5.37
CA LEU A 21 2.12 -10.72 6.41
C LEU A 21 1.59 -10.39 7.82
N THR A 22 0.90 -9.26 8.02
CA THR A 22 0.47 -8.83 9.37
C THR A 22 -0.81 -9.53 9.83
N MET A 23 -1.81 -9.67 8.95
CA MET A 23 -3.10 -10.33 9.29
C MET A 23 -3.06 -11.86 9.08
N GLY A 24 -1.96 -12.41 8.55
CA GLY A 24 -1.77 -13.85 8.36
C GLY A 24 -2.73 -14.49 7.34
N ILE A 25 -3.37 -13.68 6.49
CA ILE A 25 -4.33 -14.18 5.50
C ILE A 25 -3.55 -14.80 4.33
N PRO A 26 -3.84 -16.05 3.92
CA PRO A 26 -3.22 -16.63 2.75
C PRO A 26 -3.43 -15.74 1.52
N TRP A 27 -2.36 -15.48 0.76
CA TRP A 27 -2.41 -14.61 -0.42
C TRP A 27 -3.52 -15.00 -1.41
N LYS A 28 -3.82 -16.31 -1.52
CA LYS A 28 -4.92 -16.83 -2.36
C LYS A 28 -6.27 -16.26 -1.95
N VAL A 29 -6.56 -16.27 -0.64
CA VAL A 29 -7.79 -15.72 -0.07
C VAL A 29 -7.83 -14.21 -0.23
N GLY A 30 -6.69 -13.55 -0.04
CA GLY A 30 -6.55 -12.11 -0.29
C GLY A 30 -6.87 -11.74 -1.74
N LEU A 31 -6.34 -12.47 -2.72
CA LEU A 31 -6.62 -12.25 -4.14
C LEU A 31 -8.08 -12.50 -4.50
N THR A 32 -8.73 -13.48 -3.87
CA THR A 32 -10.17 -13.69 -4.01
C THR A 32 -10.95 -12.46 -3.52
N GLY A 33 -10.55 -11.86 -2.40
CA GLY A 33 -11.12 -10.59 -1.92
C GLY A 33 -10.93 -9.43 -2.92
N VAL A 34 -9.75 -9.33 -3.54
CA VAL A 34 -9.48 -8.33 -4.59
C VAL A 34 -10.40 -8.54 -5.80
N LEU A 35 -10.59 -9.79 -6.24
CA LEU A 35 -11.50 -10.12 -7.34
C LEU A 35 -12.93 -9.66 -7.04
N PHE A 36 -13.45 -9.97 -5.84
CA PHE A 36 -14.78 -9.52 -5.42
C PHE A 36 -14.88 -8.01 -5.33
N SER A 37 -13.84 -7.33 -4.82
CA SER A 37 -13.82 -5.87 -4.77
C SER A 37 -13.87 -5.25 -6.18
N GLY A 38 -13.21 -5.87 -7.16
CA GLY A 38 -13.24 -5.46 -8.56
C GLY A 38 -14.64 -5.62 -9.19
N ILE A 39 -15.31 -6.75 -8.91
CA ILE A 39 -16.70 -6.98 -9.35
C ILE A 39 -17.63 -5.93 -8.73
N PHE A 40 -17.50 -5.68 -7.43
CA PHE A 40 -18.31 -4.68 -6.73
C PHE A 40 -18.08 -3.27 -7.29
N PHE A 41 -16.82 -2.92 -7.56
CA PHE A 41 -16.44 -1.64 -8.14
C PHE A 41 -16.94 -1.49 -9.59
N ALA A 42 -16.96 -2.57 -10.37
CA ALA A 42 -17.53 -2.57 -11.71
C ALA A 42 -19.04 -2.28 -11.66
N ILE A 43 -19.78 -2.93 -10.76
CA ILE A 43 -21.22 -2.67 -10.55
C ILE A 43 -21.45 -1.20 -10.14
N LEU A 44 -20.71 -0.71 -9.15
CA LEU A 44 -20.76 0.69 -8.68
C LEU A 44 -20.48 1.71 -9.80
N THR A 45 -19.58 1.35 -10.72
CA THR A 45 -19.22 2.19 -11.86
C THR A 45 -20.36 2.23 -12.88
N VAL A 46 -21.02 1.09 -13.15
CA VAL A 46 -22.18 1.01 -14.05
C VAL A 46 -23.39 1.77 -13.48
N THR A 47 -23.60 1.73 -12.16
CA THR A 47 -24.72 2.42 -11.50
C THR A 47 -24.49 3.92 -11.27
N GLY A 48 -23.31 4.47 -11.64
CA GLY A 48 -22.99 5.89 -11.46
C GLY A 48 -22.72 6.34 -10.02
N LEU A 49 -22.81 5.44 -9.04
CA LEU A 49 -22.67 5.75 -7.60
C LEU A 49 -21.25 6.20 -7.23
N ARG A 50 -20.26 5.88 -8.06
CA ARG A 50 -18.84 6.21 -7.86
C ARG A 50 -18.58 7.69 -7.56
N GLU A 51 -19.35 8.59 -8.19
CA GLU A 51 -19.08 10.02 -8.16
C GLU A 51 -19.51 10.63 -6.81
N ILE A 52 -20.64 10.13 -6.27
CA ILE A 52 -21.14 10.49 -4.94
C ILE A 52 -20.13 10.09 -3.87
N ILE A 53 -19.57 8.88 -3.97
CA ILE A 53 -18.58 8.37 -3.01
C ILE A 53 -17.31 9.23 -3.05
N ILE A 54 -16.81 9.55 -4.24
CA ILE A 54 -15.59 10.35 -4.39
C ILE A 54 -15.80 11.79 -3.88
N ASN A 55 -16.98 12.36 -4.08
CA ASN A 55 -17.32 13.71 -3.61
C ASN A 55 -17.55 13.77 -2.09
N ALA A 56 -17.97 12.67 -1.47
CA ALA A 56 -18.10 12.57 -0.02
C ALA A 56 -16.75 12.58 0.72
N ILE A 57 -15.66 12.17 0.05
CA ILE A 57 -14.33 12.13 0.68
C ILE A 57 -13.67 13.51 0.61
N PRO A 58 -13.39 14.14 1.77
CA PRO A 58 -12.76 15.46 1.81
C PRO A 58 -11.33 15.41 1.25
N TYR A 59 -10.93 16.49 0.57
CA TYR A 59 -9.63 16.60 -0.11
C TYR A 59 -8.43 16.30 0.81
N GLN A 60 -8.50 16.77 2.07
CA GLN A 60 -7.48 16.54 3.08
C GLN A 60 -7.24 15.04 3.35
N MET A 61 -8.31 14.24 3.36
CA MET A 61 -8.23 12.80 3.59
C MET A 61 -7.61 12.08 2.39
N LYS A 62 -7.92 12.53 1.16
CA LYS A 62 -7.27 12.00 -0.06
C LYS A 62 -5.77 12.25 -0.05
N MET A 63 -5.33 13.45 0.36
CA MET A 63 -3.90 13.77 0.48
C MET A 63 -3.22 12.97 1.59
N ALA A 64 -3.86 12.84 2.75
CA ALA A 64 -3.32 12.07 3.87
C ALA A 64 -3.10 10.59 3.51
N VAL A 65 -4.04 9.97 2.77
CA VAL A 65 -3.90 8.58 2.29
C VAL A 65 -2.70 8.43 1.35
N SER A 66 -2.56 9.33 0.37
CA SER A 66 -1.42 9.29 -0.55
C SER A 66 -0.08 9.47 0.17
N ALA A 67 0.01 10.43 1.09
CA ALA A 67 1.20 10.67 1.89
C ALA A 67 1.54 9.47 2.79
N GLY A 68 0.55 8.89 3.46
CA GLY A 68 0.72 7.74 4.33
C GLY A 68 1.20 6.49 3.59
N ILE A 69 0.58 6.18 2.43
CA ILE A 69 0.99 5.04 1.60
C ILE A 69 2.40 5.26 1.04
N GLY A 70 2.73 6.47 0.57
CA GLY A 70 4.08 6.79 0.10
C GLY A 70 5.14 6.56 1.19
N LEU A 71 4.91 7.11 2.37
CA LEU A 71 5.81 6.96 3.51
C LEU A 71 5.93 5.50 3.97
N PHE A 72 4.82 4.75 3.93
CA PHE A 72 4.83 3.32 4.23
C PHE A 72 5.69 2.51 3.25
N ILE A 73 5.52 2.72 1.94
CA ILE A 73 6.35 2.02 0.93
C ILE A 73 7.82 2.42 1.08
N THR A 74 8.10 3.71 1.30
CA THR A 74 9.47 4.19 1.55
C THR A 74 10.08 3.49 2.75
N PHE A 75 9.34 3.39 3.86
CA PHE A 75 9.81 2.73 5.07
C PHE A 75 10.16 1.25 4.83
N VAL A 76 9.27 0.52 4.16
CA VAL A 76 9.52 -0.88 3.82
C VAL A 76 10.70 -1.04 2.85
N GLY A 77 10.83 -0.13 1.87
CA GLY A 77 11.97 -0.11 0.95
C GLY A 77 13.30 0.11 1.68
N LEU A 78 13.34 1.06 2.61
CA LEU A 78 14.51 1.34 3.45
C LEU A 78 14.86 0.17 4.38
N GLN A 79 13.85 -0.59 4.85
CA GLN A 79 14.07 -1.80 5.61
C GLN A 79 14.63 -2.94 4.73
N SER A 80 14.09 -3.10 3.52
CA SER A 80 14.54 -4.11 2.57
C SER A 80 15.95 -3.85 2.03
N SER A 81 16.39 -2.59 1.95
CA SER A 81 17.76 -2.21 1.60
C SER A 81 18.73 -2.25 2.78
N GLY A 82 18.26 -2.62 3.98
CA GLY A 82 19.10 -2.64 5.18
C GLY A 82 19.53 -1.26 5.69
N ILE A 83 19.02 -0.15 5.13
CA ILE A 83 19.26 1.21 5.66
C ILE A 83 18.60 1.36 7.03
N ILE A 84 17.39 0.81 7.20
CA ILE A 84 16.68 0.76 8.48
C ILE A 84 16.69 -0.69 8.99
N VAL A 85 17.25 -0.89 10.18
CA VAL A 85 17.30 -2.20 10.84
C VAL A 85 16.47 -2.13 12.13
N LYS A 86 15.86 -3.25 12.52
CA LYS A 86 15.14 -3.35 13.78
C LYS A 86 16.12 -3.23 14.94
N ASN A 87 15.77 -2.40 15.92
CA ASN A 87 16.47 -2.30 17.20
C ASN A 87 15.43 -2.46 18.32
N ASP A 88 15.70 -3.33 19.29
CA ASP A 88 14.73 -3.64 20.35
C ASP A 88 14.48 -2.47 21.31
N SER A 89 15.33 -1.44 21.31
CA SER A 89 15.18 -0.24 22.15
C SER A 89 14.48 0.94 21.44
N THR A 90 14.66 1.10 20.13
CA THR A 90 14.14 2.26 19.38
C THR A 90 13.18 1.90 18.26
N LEU A 91 12.88 0.61 18.06
CA LEU A 91 12.13 0.02 16.95
C LEU A 91 12.83 0.15 15.58
N VAL A 92 13.61 1.21 15.37
CA VAL A 92 14.35 1.55 14.15
C VAL A 92 15.76 2.04 14.49
N THR A 93 16.77 1.55 13.79
CA THR A 93 18.16 2.03 13.83
C THR A 93 18.75 2.10 12.43
N LEU A 94 19.83 2.88 12.27
CA LEU A 94 20.56 2.93 11.01
C LEU A 94 21.38 1.65 10.83
N GLY A 95 21.27 1.04 9.66
CA GLY A 95 22.11 -0.10 9.28
C GLY A 95 23.57 0.29 9.02
N HIS A 96 24.44 -0.71 8.94
CA HIS A 96 25.85 -0.48 8.62
C HIS A 96 26.02 -0.11 7.15
N LEU A 97 26.12 1.19 6.87
CA LEU A 97 26.26 1.78 5.53
C LEU A 97 27.49 1.30 4.74
N THR A 98 28.43 0.60 5.39
CA THR A 98 29.71 0.13 4.82
C THR A 98 29.74 -1.37 4.54
N LYS A 99 28.63 -2.11 4.77
CA LYS A 99 28.53 -3.56 4.51
C LYS A 99 27.29 -3.87 3.65
N ALA A 100 27.41 -4.82 2.73
CA ALA A 100 26.28 -5.34 1.95
C ALA A 100 25.29 -5.99 2.93
N PRO A 101 24.10 -5.38 3.12
CA PRO A 101 23.09 -5.15 2.07
C PRO A 101 22.75 -3.68 1.73
N VAL A 102 23.50 -2.71 2.29
CA VAL A 102 23.18 -1.26 2.19
C VAL A 102 23.81 -0.56 0.97
N LEU A 103 24.67 -1.27 0.22
CA LEU A 103 25.32 -0.89 -1.04
C LEU A 103 25.02 -1.94 -2.11
#